data_AF-A0A7D7VLX3-F1
#
_entry.id   AF-A0A7D7VLX3-F1
#
_cell.length_a   1.000
_cell.length_b   1.000
_cell.length_c   1.000
_cell.angle_alpha   90.00
_cell.angle_beta   90.00
_cell.angle_gamma   90.00
#
_symmetry.space_group_name_H-M   'P 1'
#
loop_
_entity.id
_entity.type
_entity.pdbx_description
1 polymer ?
#
loop_
_entity_poly.entity_id
_entity_poly.type
_entity_poly.pdbx_seq_one_letter_code
_entity_poly.pdbx_strand_id
1 'polypeptide(L)'
;MSDVINSEDSDAIKEIIKKHVAPSVSFIHKKEYTSTISITSQPGYFVSTESIENNNGFVSGITLPIGFEFTWKVKKRPDPTKKIQNGSSIGIFAQLLDLGAMLNFRVHDDSSTLPDKVEIKHVFSPGGSITYGLKNSPLTFALGYQYTPQLRKITLDNGNEIFPNGHRIFLQIAWDIPLVNIYRSNSK
;
A
#
# COMPACT_ATOMS: atom_id res chain seq x y z
N MET A 1 32.89 0.49 8.78
CA MET A 1 33.56 1.33 9.79
C MET A 1 34.82 1.99 9.25
N SER A 2 35.57 1.35 8.34
CA SER A 2 36.73 1.94 7.65
C SER A 2 36.38 3.18 6.80
N ASP A 3 35.19 3.22 6.20
CA ASP A 3 34.75 4.37 5.36
C ASP A 3 34.43 5.64 6.16
N VAL A 4 34.04 5.51 7.44
CA VAL A 4 33.71 6.64 8.32
C VAL A 4 34.98 7.34 8.81
N ILE A 5 36.09 6.60 8.90
CA ILE A 5 37.38 7.09 9.39
C ILE A 5 38.10 7.94 8.32
N ASN A 6 37.80 7.71 7.05
CA ASN A 6 38.48 8.37 5.91
C ASN A 6 37.71 9.56 5.30
N SER A 7 36.51 9.90 5.78
CA SER A 7 35.71 11.00 5.20
C SER A 7 35.82 12.26 6.05
N GLU A 8 36.48 13.30 5.52
CA GLU A 8 36.65 14.61 6.19
C GLU A 8 35.43 15.54 6.04
N ASP A 9 34.42 15.15 5.25
CA ASP A 9 33.25 15.97 4.95
C ASP A 9 31.97 15.47 5.68
N SER A 10 31.32 16.37 6.41
CA SER A 10 30.12 16.08 7.23
C SER A 10 28.95 15.53 6.39
N ASP A 11 28.84 15.99 5.14
CA ASP A 11 27.80 15.50 4.22
C ASP A 11 28.09 14.04 3.77
N ALA A 12 29.35 13.64 3.64
CA ALA A 12 29.76 12.27 3.31
C ALA A 12 29.54 11.29 4.48
N ILE A 13 29.85 11.71 5.72
CA ILE A 13 29.57 10.92 6.93
C ILE A 13 28.07 10.63 7.06
N LYS A 14 27.24 11.64 6.77
CA LYS A 14 25.79 11.52 6.85
C LYS A 14 25.24 10.50 5.86
N GLU A 15 25.73 10.48 4.62
CA GLU A 15 25.34 9.47 3.63
C GLU A 15 25.77 8.05 4.04
N ILE A 16 26.98 7.89 4.56
CA ILE A 16 27.50 6.59 5.00
C ILE A 16 26.65 6.03 6.16
N ILE A 17 26.35 6.86 7.16
CA ILE A 17 25.47 6.48 8.27
C ILE A 17 24.08 6.13 7.74
N LYS A 18 23.52 6.92 6.83
CA LYS A 18 22.21 6.64 6.23
C LYS A 18 22.21 5.31 5.48
N LYS A 19 23.25 5.01 4.71
CA LYS A 19 23.37 3.76 3.95
C LYS A 19 23.48 2.54 4.87
N HIS A 20 24.05 2.70 6.05
CA HIS A 20 24.22 1.62 7.03
C HIS A 20 23.04 1.44 7.97
N VAL A 21 22.33 2.53 8.30
CA VAL A 21 21.19 2.56 9.24
C VAL A 21 19.85 2.40 8.52
N ALA A 22 19.71 2.92 7.30
CA ALA A 22 18.49 2.73 6.54
C ALA A 22 18.47 1.31 5.97
N PRO A 23 17.40 0.54 6.21
CA PRO A 23 17.23 -0.72 5.49
C PRO A 23 17.23 -0.42 3.98
N SER A 24 17.85 -1.31 3.20
CA SER A 24 17.96 -1.21 1.73
C SER A 24 16.60 -0.97 1.05
N VAL A 25 15.54 -1.40 1.73
CA VAL A 25 14.14 -1.19 1.38
C VAL A 25 13.52 -0.21 2.39
N SER A 26 13.30 1.02 1.96
CA SER A 26 12.74 2.09 2.80
C SER A 26 11.81 3.00 2.00
N PHE A 27 10.71 3.46 2.61
CA PHE A 27 9.77 4.43 2.04
C PHE A 27 10.41 5.78 1.71
N ILE A 28 11.56 6.07 2.34
CA ILE A 28 12.32 7.31 2.12
C ILE A 28 12.73 7.43 0.64
N HIS A 29 13.08 6.32 -0.01
CA HIS A 29 13.50 6.33 -1.41
C HIS A 29 12.43 6.90 -2.35
N LYS A 30 11.14 6.65 -2.08
CA LYS A 30 10.02 7.20 -2.85
C LYS A 30 9.88 8.73 -2.74
N LYS A 31 10.51 9.33 -1.74
CA LYS A 31 10.46 10.78 -1.44
C LYS A 31 11.75 11.49 -1.82
N GLU A 32 12.84 10.74 -1.95
CA GLU A 32 14.15 11.22 -2.39
C GLU A 32 14.26 11.20 -3.91
N TYR A 33 13.90 10.07 -4.54
CA TYR A 33 13.99 9.90 -6.00
C TYR A 33 12.80 10.54 -6.74
N THR A 34 13.03 10.93 -7.99
CA THR A 34 12.02 11.58 -8.84
C THR A 34 10.93 10.60 -9.23
N SER A 35 11.30 9.35 -9.49
CA SER A 35 10.36 8.28 -9.84
C SER A 35 10.87 6.95 -9.30
N THR A 36 9.97 6.13 -8.75
CA THR A 36 10.31 4.84 -8.15
C THR A 36 9.28 3.79 -8.57
N ILE A 37 9.75 2.61 -8.99
CA ILE A 37 8.92 1.40 -9.15
C ILE A 37 9.30 0.43 -8.04
N SER A 38 8.31 -0.02 -7.28
CA SER A 38 8.51 -0.92 -6.14
C SER A 38 7.35 -1.88 -5.97
N ILE A 39 7.62 -3.06 -5.41
CA ILE A 39 6.58 -3.90 -4.83
C ILE A 39 6.38 -3.43 -3.40
N THR A 40 5.15 -3.06 -3.03
CA THR A 40 4.82 -2.48 -1.73
C THR A 40 3.63 -3.19 -1.10
N SER A 41 3.66 -3.23 0.23
CA SER A 41 2.53 -3.60 1.06
C SER A 41 2.02 -2.33 1.73
N GLN A 42 0.70 -2.13 1.73
CA GLN A 42 0.09 -0.94 2.32
C GLN A 42 -0.91 -1.29 3.44
N PRO A 43 -0.47 -1.93 4.55
CA PRO A 43 -1.37 -2.20 5.69
C PRO A 43 -2.03 -0.93 6.18
N GLY A 44 -3.35 -0.97 6.37
CA GLY A 44 -4.07 0.23 6.77
C GLY A 44 -5.52 0.00 7.12
N TYR A 45 -6.21 1.12 7.31
CA TYR A 45 -7.64 1.17 7.53
C TYR A 45 -8.31 1.78 6.30
N PHE A 46 -9.42 1.19 5.88
CA PHE A 46 -10.20 1.67 4.74
C PHE A 46 -11.66 1.92 5.11
N VAL A 47 -12.27 2.83 4.38
CA VAL A 47 -13.71 3.04 4.30
C VAL A 47 -14.11 2.92 2.83
N SER A 48 -15.22 2.27 2.54
CA SER A 48 -15.59 1.95 1.17
C SER A 48 -17.07 1.79 0.95
N THR A 49 -17.47 1.98 -0.30
CA THR A 49 -18.76 1.53 -0.82
C THR A 49 -18.54 0.26 -1.62
N GLU A 50 -19.32 -0.77 -1.33
CA GLU A 50 -19.29 -2.06 -2.00
C GLU A 50 -20.58 -2.25 -2.81
N SER A 51 -20.44 -2.65 -4.07
CA SER A 51 -21.56 -2.99 -4.95
C SER A 51 -21.56 -4.48 -5.24
N ILE A 52 -22.68 -5.14 -4.94
CA ILE A 52 -22.88 -6.58 -5.11
C ILE A 52 -24.23 -6.76 -5.79
N GLU A 53 -24.26 -7.27 -7.03
CA GLU A 53 -25.50 -7.61 -7.76
C GLU A 53 -26.65 -6.59 -7.56
N ASN A 54 -26.34 -5.30 -7.76
CA ASN A 54 -27.22 -4.12 -7.61
C ASN A 54 -27.52 -3.60 -6.20
N ASN A 55 -26.94 -4.17 -5.15
CA ASN A 55 -27.01 -3.59 -3.80
C ASN A 55 -25.71 -2.85 -3.44
N ASN A 56 -25.84 -1.64 -2.90
CA ASN A 56 -24.72 -0.82 -2.46
C ASN A 56 -24.67 -0.78 -0.93
N GLY A 57 -23.56 -1.22 -0.35
CA GLY A 57 -23.32 -1.21 1.09
C GLY A 57 -22.11 -0.35 1.47
N PHE A 58 -22.17 0.28 2.63
CA PHE A 58 -20.99 0.93 3.22
C PHE A 58 -20.25 -0.07 4.11
N VAL A 59 -18.94 -0.17 3.92
CA VAL A 59 -18.06 -1.10 4.66
C VAL A 59 -16.79 -0.37 5.07
N SER A 60 -16.31 -0.63 6.28
CA SER A 60 -15.02 -0.17 6.77
C SER A 60 -14.28 -1.31 7.47
N GLY A 61 -12.94 -1.28 7.42
CA GLY A 61 -12.15 -2.34 8.04
C GLY A 61 -10.66 -2.19 7.83
N ILE A 62 -9.93 -3.25 8.17
CA ILE A 62 -8.48 -3.33 8.02
C ILE A 62 -8.17 -3.95 6.65
N THR A 63 -7.20 -3.40 5.93
CA THR A 63 -6.74 -3.95 4.66
C THR A 63 -5.24 -4.19 4.70
N LEU A 64 -4.77 -5.18 3.94
CA LEU A 64 -3.36 -5.50 3.78
C LEU A 64 -3.12 -5.84 2.30
N PRO A 65 -3.18 -4.83 1.41
CA PRO A 65 -2.97 -5.04 0.00
C PRO A 65 -1.47 -5.08 -0.30
N ILE A 66 -1.10 -6.00 -1.20
CA ILE A 66 0.25 -6.20 -1.71
C ILE A 66 0.20 -6.05 -3.23
N GLY A 67 1.10 -5.24 -3.77
CA GLY A 67 1.05 -4.87 -5.18
C GLY A 67 2.29 -4.15 -5.68
N PHE A 68 2.19 -3.72 -6.93
CA PHE A 68 3.18 -2.89 -7.59
C PHE A 68 2.80 -1.43 -7.45
N GLU A 69 3.76 -0.59 -7.11
CA GLU A 69 3.58 0.84 -6.98
C GLU A 69 4.57 1.58 -7.86
N PHE A 70 4.03 2.52 -8.63
CA PHE A 70 4.81 3.50 -9.33
C PHE A 70 4.54 4.86 -8.70
N THR A 71 5.60 5.50 -8.18
CA THR A 71 5.50 6.79 -7.53
C THR A 71 6.35 7.83 -8.21
N TRP A 72 5.88 9.07 -8.18
CA TRP A 72 6.60 10.26 -8.59
C TRP A 72 6.62 11.28 -7.45
N LYS A 73 7.72 12.02 -7.36
CA LYS A 73 7.87 13.08 -6.37
C LYS A 73 7.09 14.32 -6.79
N VAL A 74 6.25 14.84 -5.90
CA VAL A 74 5.58 16.13 -6.10
C VAL A 74 6.60 17.24 -5.85
N LYS A 75 7.02 17.93 -6.91
CA LYS A 75 7.95 19.08 -6.81
C LYS A 75 7.24 20.23 -6.07
N LYS A 76 7.69 20.57 -4.87
CA LYS A 76 7.38 21.87 -4.24
C LYS A 76 8.38 22.92 -4.73
N ARG A 77 7.97 24.19 -4.70
CA ARG A 77 8.87 25.33 -4.96
C ARG A 77 10.14 25.16 -4.12
N PRO A 78 11.34 25.38 -4.68
CA PRO A 78 12.59 25.25 -3.94
C PRO A 78 12.55 26.24 -2.77
N ASP A 79 12.57 25.72 -1.54
CA ASP A 79 12.86 26.54 -0.37
C ASP A 79 14.39 26.60 -0.24
N PRO A 80 15.03 27.76 -0.46
CA PRO A 80 16.49 27.89 -0.43
C PRO A 80 17.10 27.62 0.96
N THR A 81 16.28 27.48 2.01
CA THR A 81 16.74 27.25 3.38
C THR A 81 16.80 25.77 3.81
N LYS A 82 16.34 24.82 2.98
CA LYS A 82 16.33 23.38 3.32
C LYS A 82 17.10 22.52 2.32
N LYS A 83 18.35 22.18 2.68
CA LYS A 83 19.28 21.28 1.95
C LYS A 83 18.72 19.86 1.70
N ILE A 84 17.71 19.40 2.46
CA ILE A 84 17.09 18.07 2.29
C ILE A 84 15.58 18.23 2.14
N GLN A 85 15.10 18.17 0.90
CA GLN A 85 13.66 18.20 0.61
C GLN A 85 13.11 16.79 0.47
N ASN A 86 12.75 16.18 1.60
CA ASN A 86 11.76 15.11 1.60
C ASN A 86 10.45 15.71 1.07
N GLY A 87 10.01 15.27 -0.11
CA GLY A 87 8.77 15.71 -0.74
C GLY A 87 7.57 14.85 -0.32
N SER A 88 6.37 15.29 -0.71
CA SER A 88 5.25 14.36 -0.85
C SER A 88 5.44 13.55 -2.14
N SER A 89 4.89 12.35 -2.20
CA SER A 89 4.86 11.53 -3.42
C SER A 89 3.42 11.33 -3.86
N ILE A 90 3.19 11.29 -5.17
CA ILE A 90 1.94 10.80 -5.75
C ILE A 90 2.27 9.54 -6.53
N GLY A 91 1.37 8.56 -6.54
CA GLY A 91 1.64 7.30 -7.20
C GLY A 91 0.39 6.60 -7.69
N ILE A 92 0.62 5.56 -8.46
CA ILE A 92 -0.38 4.59 -8.86
C ILE A 92 0.04 3.27 -8.24
N PHE A 93 -0.89 2.62 -7.56
CA PHE A 93 -0.71 1.33 -6.93
C PHE A 93 -1.64 0.32 -7.59
N ALA A 94 -1.06 -0.72 -8.17
CA ALA A 94 -1.75 -1.87 -8.71
C ALA A 94 -1.66 -3.01 -7.71
N GLN A 95 -2.76 -3.29 -7.03
CA GLN A 95 -2.85 -4.38 -6.07
C GLN A 95 -3.23 -5.69 -6.78
N LEU A 96 -2.65 -6.79 -6.30
CA LEU A 96 -2.94 -8.14 -6.79
C LEU A 96 -3.53 -9.00 -5.68
N LEU A 97 -2.99 -8.85 -4.46
CA LEU A 97 -3.37 -9.64 -3.30
C LEU A 97 -3.84 -8.70 -2.20
N ASP A 98 -4.91 -9.06 -1.51
CA ASP A 98 -5.34 -8.38 -0.28
C ASP A 98 -5.64 -9.43 0.80
N LEU A 99 -4.79 -9.43 1.83
CA LEU A 99 -4.95 -10.31 3.00
C LEU A 99 -5.97 -9.74 4.01
N GLY A 100 -6.39 -8.49 3.83
CA GLY A 100 -7.36 -7.79 4.67
C GLY A 100 -8.73 -8.45 4.69
N ALA A 101 -9.17 -9.05 3.58
CA ALA A 101 -10.45 -9.76 3.53
C ALA A 101 -10.51 -10.90 4.55
N MET A 102 -9.42 -11.64 4.71
CA MET A 102 -9.29 -12.71 5.71
C MET A 102 -9.23 -12.18 7.14
N LEU A 103 -8.51 -11.07 7.35
CA LEU A 103 -8.42 -10.42 8.66
C LEU A 103 -9.78 -9.90 9.13
N ASN A 104 -10.54 -9.26 8.23
CA ASN A 104 -11.87 -8.74 8.58
C ASN A 104 -12.87 -9.86 8.89
N PHE A 105 -12.76 -11.02 8.24
CA PHE A 105 -13.57 -12.20 8.56
C PHE A 105 -13.36 -12.64 10.01
N ARG A 106 -12.09 -12.70 10.46
CA ARG A 106 -11.75 -13.03 11.85
C ARG A 106 -12.27 -12.01 12.86
N VAL A 107 -12.27 -10.72 12.51
CA VAL A 107 -12.65 -9.63 13.43
C VAL A 107 -14.17 -9.49 13.61
N HIS A 108 -14.97 -9.82 12.59
CA HIS A 108 -16.42 -9.63 12.62
C HIS A 108 -17.22 -10.92 12.86
N ASP A 109 -16.58 -12.09 12.78
CA ASP A 109 -17.26 -13.37 12.90
C ASP A 109 -16.50 -14.29 13.88
N ASP A 110 -16.93 -14.24 15.15
CA ASP A 110 -16.38 -15.05 16.23
C ASP A 110 -16.85 -16.52 16.15
N SER A 111 -17.85 -16.81 15.32
CA SER A 111 -18.57 -18.10 15.31
C SER A 111 -18.36 -18.95 14.07
N SER A 112 -17.95 -18.36 12.94
CA SER A 112 -17.72 -19.11 11.71
C SER A 112 -16.29 -19.64 11.64
N THR A 113 -16.17 -20.93 11.33
CA THR A 113 -14.89 -21.52 10.98
C THR A 113 -14.43 -20.92 9.66
N LEU A 114 -13.18 -20.44 9.61
CA LEU A 114 -12.52 -20.18 8.33
C LEU A 114 -12.68 -21.44 7.47
N PRO A 115 -12.87 -21.32 6.15
CA PRO A 115 -12.85 -22.49 5.28
C PRO A 115 -11.60 -23.31 5.57
N ASP A 116 -11.74 -24.63 5.76
CA ASP A 116 -10.63 -25.55 6.13
C ASP A 116 -9.42 -25.45 5.17
N LYS A 117 -9.61 -24.85 3.99
CA LYS A 117 -8.57 -24.52 3.02
C LYS A 117 -8.61 -23.03 2.66
N VAL A 118 -7.57 -22.32 3.08
CA VAL A 118 -7.26 -20.97 2.58
C VAL A 118 -6.60 -21.12 1.20
N GLU A 119 -7.37 -20.88 0.15
CA GLU A 119 -6.87 -20.89 -1.23
C GLU A 119 -6.44 -19.49 -1.69
N ILE A 120 -5.51 -19.42 -2.65
CA ILE A 120 -5.02 -18.14 -3.22
C ILE A 120 -6.18 -17.30 -3.80
N LYS A 121 -7.23 -17.94 -4.31
CA LYS A 121 -8.44 -17.27 -4.81
C LYS A 121 -9.14 -16.39 -3.76
N HIS A 122 -8.98 -16.70 -2.47
CA HIS A 122 -9.61 -15.96 -1.37
C HIS A 122 -8.86 -14.66 -1.04
N VAL A 123 -7.61 -14.54 -1.46
CA VAL A 123 -6.76 -13.35 -1.25
C VAL A 123 -6.45 -12.63 -2.55
N PHE A 124 -6.78 -13.22 -3.70
CA PHE A 124 -6.61 -12.60 -5.01
C PHE A 124 -7.67 -11.53 -5.23
N SER A 125 -7.24 -10.27 -5.16
CA SER A 125 -8.11 -9.11 -5.09
C SER A 125 -7.53 -7.98 -5.96
N PRO A 126 -7.60 -8.13 -7.29
CA PRO A 126 -7.01 -7.19 -8.22
C PRO A 126 -7.69 -5.82 -8.13
N GLY A 127 -6.90 -4.77 -8.25
CA GLY A 127 -7.40 -3.42 -8.10
C GLY A 127 -6.33 -2.37 -8.41
N GLY A 128 -6.77 -1.13 -8.41
CA GLY A 128 -5.91 0.02 -8.66
C GLY A 128 -6.29 1.20 -7.78
N SER A 129 -5.30 1.88 -7.22
CA SER A 129 -5.51 3.11 -6.47
C SER A 129 -4.49 4.18 -6.83
N ILE A 130 -4.90 5.43 -6.65
CA ILE A 130 -3.98 6.57 -6.65
C ILE A 130 -3.54 6.76 -5.20
N THR A 131 -2.23 6.85 -5.00
CA THR A 131 -1.62 7.00 -3.68
C THR A 131 -1.03 8.39 -3.51
N TYR A 132 -1.13 8.93 -2.30
CA TYR A 132 -0.51 10.19 -1.90
C TYR A 132 0.25 10.00 -0.59
N GLY A 133 1.58 9.95 -0.70
CA GLY A 133 2.49 9.78 0.43
C GLY A 133 2.77 11.10 1.14
N LEU A 134 2.55 11.12 2.46
CA LEU A 134 2.80 12.30 3.27
C LEU A 134 4.30 12.62 3.38
N LYS A 135 4.63 13.90 3.31
CA LYS A 135 5.99 14.40 3.56
C LYS A 135 6.45 13.97 4.97
N ASN A 136 7.66 13.45 5.06
CA ASN A 136 8.29 13.04 6.34
C ASN A 136 7.55 11.97 7.16
N SER A 137 6.53 11.32 6.61
CA SER A 137 5.76 10.30 7.33
C SER A 137 5.57 9.04 6.50
N PRO A 138 5.74 7.82 7.04
CA PRO A 138 5.47 6.59 6.30
C PRO A 138 3.99 6.41 5.92
N LEU A 139 3.11 7.33 6.32
CA LEU A 139 1.70 7.31 5.98
C LEU A 139 1.44 7.69 4.51
N THR A 140 0.53 6.96 3.89
CA THR A 140 0.00 7.21 2.55
C THR A 140 -1.52 7.19 2.58
N PHE A 141 -2.13 8.06 1.78
CA PHE A 141 -3.55 8.00 1.48
C PHE A 141 -3.73 7.31 0.13
N ALA A 142 -4.74 6.45 0.02
CA ALA A 142 -5.09 5.83 -1.25
C ALA A 142 -6.58 6.03 -1.53
N LEU A 143 -6.89 6.35 -2.79
CA LEU A 143 -8.24 6.36 -3.32
C LEU A 143 -8.26 5.44 -4.53
N GLY A 144 -9.13 4.44 -4.53
CA GLY A 144 -9.08 3.44 -5.58
C GLY A 144 -10.29 2.56 -5.68
N TYR A 145 -10.13 1.56 -6.53
CA TYR A 145 -11.09 0.53 -6.83
C TYR A 145 -10.44 -0.84 -6.69
N GLN A 146 -11.17 -1.77 -6.11
CA GLN A 146 -10.73 -3.13 -5.86
C GLN A 146 -11.85 -4.09 -6.20
N TYR A 147 -11.51 -5.18 -6.89
CA TYR A 147 -12.37 -6.34 -7.03
C TYR A 147 -12.15 -7.27 -5.85
N THR A 148 -13.17 -7.48 -5.01
CA THR A 148 -13.07 -8.29 -3.80
C THR A 148 -13.75 -9.64 -3.99
N PRO A 149 -13.03 -10.78 -3.82
CA PRO A 149 -13.68 -12.08 -3.75
C PRO A 149 -14.47 -12.14 -2.44
N GLN A 150 -15.76 -12.47 -2.50
CA GLN A 150 -16.55 -12.66 -1.29
C GLN A 150 -16.36 -14.06 -0.72
N LEU A 151 -16.07 -14.10 0.58
CA LEU A 151 -15.93 -15.34 1.37
C LEU A 151 -17.25 -15.75 2.04
N ARG A 152 -18.31 -14.95 1.90
CA ARG A 152 -19.64 -15.23 2.45
C ARG A 152 -20.53 -15.85 1.38
N LYS A 153 -21.21 -16.93 1.77
CA LYS A 153 -22.23 -17.59 0.96
C LYS A 153 -23.50 -16.75 0.95
N ILE A 154 -24.09 -16.53 -0.23
CA ILE A 154 -25.45 -16.01 -0.34
C ILE A 154 -26.34 -17.14 -0.88
N THR A 155 -27.39 -17.48 -0.15
CA THR A 155 -28.43 -18.40 -0.60
C THR A 155 -29.43 -17.60 -1.43
N LEU A 156 -29.52 -17.91 -2.72
CA LEU A 156 -30.54 -17.34 -3.60
C LEU A 156 -31.92 -17.92 -3.26
N ASP A 157 -32.99 -17.21 -3.63
CA ASP A 157 -34.39 -17.62 -3.40
C ASP A 157 -34.74 -19.00 -4.02
N ASN A 158 -33.93 -19.49 -4.97
CA ASN A 158 -34.03 -20.81 -5.59
C ASN A 158 -33.25 -21.92 -4.85
N GLY A 159 -32.65 -21.62 -3.69
CA GLY A 159 -31.85 -22.56 -2.90
C GLY A 159 -30.41 -22.75 -3.38
N ASN A 160 -29.97 -22.08 -4.45
CA ASN A 160 -28.59 -22.15 -4.92
C ASN A 160 -27.67 -21.21 -4.11
N GLU A 161 -26.53 -21.74 -3.67
CA GLU A 161 -25.49 -20.95 -3.03
C GLU A 161 -24.56 -20.35 -4.09
N ILE A 162 -24.41 -19.02 -4.08
CA ILE A 162 -23.40 -18.33 -4.89
C ILE A 162 -22.44 -17.53 -4.01
N PHE A 163 -21.22 -17.36 -4.50
CA PHE A 163 -20.23 -16.41 -3.97
C PHE A 163 -20.15 -15.25 -4.96
N PRO A 164 -21.02 -14.23 -4.84
CA PRO A 164 -21.02 -13.13 -5.79
C PRO A 164 -19.76 -12.29 -5.60
N ASN A 165 -19.18 -11.86 -6.71
CA ASN A 165 -18.00 -11.01 -6.66
C ASN A 165 -18.37 -9.58 -6.32
N GLY A 166 -17.57 -8.94 -5.47
CA GLY A 166 -17.79 -7.57 -5.04
C GLY A 166 -16.92 -6.57 -5.80
N HIS A 167 -17.48 -5.38 -5.99
CA HIS A 167 -16.72 -4.22 -6.45
C HIS A 167 -16.66 -3.18 -5.33
N ARG A 168 -15.46 -2.75 -4.98
CA ARG A 168 -15.23 -1.81 -3.87
C ARG A 168 -14.57 -0.54 -4.38
N ILE A 169 -15.18 0.61 -4.10
CA ILE A 169 -14.51 1.91 -4.20
C ILE A 169 -14.12 2.32 -2.78
N PHE A 170 -12.84 2.57 -2.54
CA PHE A 170 -12.30 2.76 -1.20
C PHE A 170 -11.45 4.02 -1.07
N LEU A 171 -11.52 4.60 0.13
CA LEU A 171 -10.54 5.54 0.66
C LEU A 171 -9.78 4.84 1.79
N GLN A 172 -8.47 4.93 1.78
CA GLN A 172 -7.60 4.23 2.72
C GLN A 172 -6.53 5.15 3.27
N ILE A 173 -6.20 4.96 4.55
CA ILE A 173 -4.96 5.44 5.15
C ILE A 173 -4.11 4.22 5.50
N ALA A 174 -2.86 4.23 5.04
CA ALA A 174 -1.99 3.07 5.15
C ALA A 174 -0.56 3.44 5.51
N TRP A 175 0.14 2.46 6.07
CA TRP A 175 1.58 2.49 6.20
C TRP A 175 2.21 2.04 4.89
N ASP A 176 3.04 2.88 4.30
CA ASP A 176 3.81 2.54 3.12
C ASP A 176 5.02 1.70 3.52
N ILE A 177 4.94 0.40 3.22
CA ILE A 177 6.02 -0.57 3.45
C ILE A 177 6.48 -1.09 2.09
N PRO A 178 7.52 -0.49 1.48
CA PRO A 178 8.16 -1.09 0.33
C PRO A 178 8.73 -2.45 0.74
N LEU A 179 8.50 -3.46 -0.09
CA LEU A 179 9.06 -4.81 0.08
C LEU A 179 10.28 -4.99 -0.82
N VAL A 180 10.18 -4.52 -2.08
CA VAL A 180 11.26 -4.60 -3.06
C VAL A 180 11.26 -3.32 -3.89
N ASN A 181 12.43 -2.73 -4.13
CA ASN A 181 12.57 -1.63 -5.09
C ASN A 181 13.13 -2.17 -6.39
N ILE A 182 12.40 -1.97 -7.48
CA ILE A 182 12.78 -2.48 -8.81
C ILE A 182 13.55 -1.40 -9.57
N TYR A 183 13.06 -0.15 -9.53
CA TYR A 183 13.65 0.95 -10.28
C TYR A 183 13.60 2.25 -9.49
N ARG A 184 14.64 3.07 -9.62
CA ARG A 184 14.78 4.38 -8.98
C ARG A 184 15.43 5.35 -9.98
N SER A 185 14.79 6.49 -10.21
CA SER A 185 15.35 7.56 -11.04
C SER A 185 15.88 8.70 -10.16
N ASN A 186 17.17 9.01 -10.30
CA ASN A 186 17.77 10.17 -9.65
C ASN A 186 17.13 11.47 -10.17
N SER A 187 16.98 12.46 -9.28
CA SER A 187 16.89 13.85 -9.73
C SER A 187 18.30 14.22 -10.19
N LYS A 188 18.46 14.59 -11.46
CA LYS A 188 19.55 15.48 -11.85
C LYS A 188 19.39 16.81 -11.09
#